data_AF-A0A6V7JFC3-F1
#
_entry.id   AF-A0A6V7JFC3-F1
#
_cell.length_a   1.000
_cell.length_b   1.000
_cell.length_c   1.000
_cell.angle_alpha   90.00
_cell.angle_beta   90.00
_cell.angle_gamma   90.00
#
_symmetry.space_group_name_H-M   'P 1'
#
loop_
_entity.id
_entity.type
_entity.pdbx_description
1 polymer ?
#
loop_
_entity_poly.entity_id
_entity_poly.type
_entity_poly.pdbx_seq_one_letter_code
_entity_poly.pdbx_strand_id
1 'polypeptide(L)' 'EAKLSSSVLARFSANMVANISLQYAAELIPTPVRAQGVALVHIFGIMAHIIAPYITDL' A
#
# COMPACT_ATOMS: atom_id res chain seq x y z
N GLU A 1 5.03 -20.44 17.62
CA GLU A 1 3.60 -20.42 17.22
C GLU A 1 3.02 -19.02 16.95
N ALA A 2 2.63 -18.22 17.95
CA ALA A 2 1.83 -16.99 17.76
C ALA A 2 2.51 -15.89 16.90
N LYS A 3 3.81 -15.61 17.09
CA LYS A 3 4.56 -14.62 16.27
C LYS A 3 4.63 -14.98 14.79
N LEU A 4 4.68 -16.28 14.47
CA LEU A 4 4.71 -16.76 13.09
C LEU A 4 3.37 -16.49 12.42
N SER A 5 2.27 -16.87 13.08
CA SER A 5 0.91 -16.62 12.59
C SER A 5 0.66 -15.13 12.37
N SER A 6 1.03 -14.27 13.32
CA SER A 6 0.87 -12.82 13.16
C SER A 6 1.71 -12.25 12.01
N SER A 7 2.93 -12.75 11.79
CA SER A 7 3.76 -12.32 10.67
C SER A 7 3.18 -12.74 9.31
N VAL A 8 2.59 -13.92 9.23
CA VAL A 8 1.94 -14.42 8.00
C VAL A 8 0.69 -13.58 7.70
N LEU A 9 -0.15 -13.36 8.71
CA LEU A 9 -1.34 -12.49 8.60
C LEU A 9 -0.97 -11.05 8.21
N ALA A 10 0.09 -10.49 8.78
CA ALA A 10 0.55 -9.15 8.45
C ALA A 10 1.00 -9.05 6.98
N ARG A 11 1.78 -10.01 6.48
CA ARG A 11 2.19 -10.03 5.07
C ARG A 11 1.03 -10.25 4.12
N PHE A 12 0.10 -11.12 4.47
CA PHE A 12 -1.09 -11.37 3.67
C PHE A 12 -1.95 -10.10 3.54
N SER A 13 -2.29 -9.48 4.67
CA SER A 13 -3.12 -8.26 4.70
C SER A 13 -2.46 -7.09 3.97
N ALA A 14 -1.15 -6.88 4.16
CA ALA A 14 -0.41 -5.83 3.46
C ALA A 14 -0.45 -6.02 1.92
N ASN A 15 -0.24 -7.23 1.43
CA ASN A 15 -0.31 -7.53 -0.01
C ASN A 15 -1.72 -7.41 -0.58
N MET A 16 -2.73 -7.81 0.21
CA MET A 16 -4.13 -7.69 -0.19
C MET A 16 -4.53 -6.21 -0.35
N VAL A 17 -4.21 -5.38 0.64
CA VAL A 17 -4.45 -3.93 0.61
C VAL A 17 -3.72 -3.28 -0.58
N ALA A 18 -2.45 -3.61 -0.80
CA ALA A 18 -1.67 -3.02 -1.89
C ALA A 18 -2.32 -3.26 -3.26
N ASN A 19 -2.79 -4.48 -3.54
CA ASN A 19 -3.43 -4.79 -4.81
C ASN A 19 -4.82 -4.18 -4.96
N ILE A 20 -5.67 -4.27 -3.93
CA ILE A 20 -7.05 -3.77 -4.02
C ILE A 20 -7.08 -2.24 -4.14
N SER A 21 -6.20 -1.53 -3.42
CA SER A 21 -6.15 -0.07 -3.48
C SER A 21 -5.70 0.43 -4.86
N LEU A 22 -4.75 -0.24 -5.52
CA LEU A 22 -4.33 0.11 -6.87
C LEU A 22 -5.44 -0.12 -7.89
N GLN A 23 -6.14 -1.26 -7.79
CA GLN A 23 -7.27 -1.58 -8.66
C GLN A 23 -8.42 -0.59 -8.47
N TYR A 24 -8.78 -0.32 -7.21
CA TYR A 24 -9.84 0.63 -6.86
C TYR A 24 -9.51 2.06 -7.32
N ALA A 25 -8.26 2.51 -7.15
CA ALA A 25 -7.82 3.80 -7.66
C ALA A 25 -7.95 3.87 -9.19
N ALA A 26 -7.58 2.82 -9.92
CA ALA A 26 -7.71 2.79 -11.37
C ALA A 26 -9.17 2.88 -11.87
N GLU A 27 -10.13 2.34 -11.11
CA GLU A 27 -11.56 2.42 -11.42
C GLU A 27 -12.14 3.82 -11.17
N LEU A 28 -11.72 4.47 -10.09
CA LEU A 28 -12.14 5.83 -9.75
C LEU A 28 -11.55 6.89 -10.67
N ILE A 29 -10.31 6.71 -11.12
CA ILE A 29 -9.60 7.73 -11.89
C ILE A 29 -10.03 7.67 -13.38
N PRO A 30 -10.44 8.81 -13.98
CA PRO A 30 -10.86 8.86 -15.38
C PRO A 30 -9.72 8.49 -16.34
N THR A 31 -10.08 7.88 -17.47
CA THR A 31 -9.13 7.27 -18.42
C THR A 31 -8.00 8.18 -18.91
N PRO A 32 -8.18 9.50 -19.15
CA PRO A 32 -7.08 10.36 -19.65
C PRO A 32 -5.96 10.57 -18.64
N VAL A 33 -6.27 10.49 -17.33
CA VAL A 33 -5.34 10.79 -16.24
C VAL A 33 -5.05 9.58 -15.35
N ARG A 34 -5.57 8.40 -15.71
CA ARG A 34 -5.43 7.16 -14.92
C ARG A 34 -3.97 6.84 -14.60
N ALA A 35 -3.10 6.86 -15.59
CA ALA A 35 -1.68 6.55 -15.38
C ALA A 35 -1.02 7.51 -14.38
N GLN A 36 -1.31 8.82 -14.49
CA GLN A 36 -0.75 9.84 -13.60
C GLN A 36 -1.32 9.73 -12.18
N GLY A 37 -2.63 9.52 -12.06
CA GLY A 37 -3.28 9.36 -10.75
C GLY A 37 -2.84 8.09 -10.01
N VAL A 38 -2.68 6.96 -10.71
CA VAL A 38 -2.16 5.71 -10.12
C VAL A 38 -0.68 5.85 -9.74
N ALA A 39 0.13 6.55 -10.55
CA ALA A 39 1.51 6.87 -10.20
C ALA A 39 1.60 7.71 -8.92
N LEU A 40 0.67 8.64 -8.71
CA LEU A 40 0.60 9.42 -7.48
C LEU A 40 0.32 8.55 -6.25
N VAL A 41 -0.60 7.59 -6.34
CA VAL A 41 -0.86 6.62 -5.26
C VAL A 41 0.41 5.84 -4.92
N HIS A 42 1.20 5.45 -5.94
CA HIS A 42 2.47 4.77 -5.72
C HIS A 42 3.49 5.65 -4.98
N ILE A 43 3.60 6.93 -5.35
CA ILE A 43 4.48 7.89 -4.66
C ILE A 43 4.12 8.01 -3.18
N PHE A 44 2.83 8.11 -2.84
CA PHE A 44 2.40 8.15 -1.44
C PHE A 44 2.73 6.86 -0.67
N GLY A 45 2.65 5.69 -1.33
CA GLY A 45 3.11 4.42 -0.75
C GLY A 45 4.61 4.43 -0.43
N ILE A 46 5.44 4.97 -1.32
CA ILE A 46 6.88 5.13 -1.09
C ILE A 46 7.14 6.12 0.05
N MET A 47 6.42 7.24 0.10
CA MET A 47 6.53 8.20 1.21
C MET A 47 6.20 7.57 2.56
N ALA A 48 5.12 6.79 2.63
CA ALA A 48 4.75 6.05 3.84
C ALA A 48 5.85 5.04 4.24
N HIS A 49 6.47 4.38 3.28
CA HIS A 49 7.56 3.44 3.54
C HIS A 49 8.82 4.13 4.08
N ILE A 50 9.14 5.33 3.58
CA ILE A 50 10.26 6.14 4.09
C ILE A 50 10.00 6.57 5.54
N ILE A 51 8.75 6.88 5.89
CA ILE A 51 8.38 7.35 7.24
C ILE A 51 8.29 6.19 8.25
N ALA A 52 7.90 4.99 7.80
CA ALA A 52 7.67 3.82 8.65
C ALA A 52 8.75 3.54 9.74
N PRO A 53 10.06 3.54 9.45
CA PRO A 53 11.08 3.26 10.48
C PRO A 53 11.10 4.30 11.61
N TYR A 54 10.75 5.55 11.34
CA TYR A 54 10.75 6.63 12.35
C TYR A 54 9.58 6.52 13.34
N ILE A 55 8.53 5.77 12.99
CA ILE A 55 7.35 5.56 13.84
C ILE A 55 7.56 4.36 14.78
N THR A 56 8.28 3.34 14.33
CA THR A 56 8.47 2.10 15.12
C THR A 56 9.52 2.23 16.23
N ASP A 57 10.39 3.23 16.13
CA ASP A 57 11.47 3.49 17.09
C ASP A 57 11.10 4.55 18.17
N LEU A 58 9.84 5.02 18.18
CA LEU A 58 9.28 5.95 19.17
C LEU A 58 8.53 5.20 20.28
#